data_AF-A0A0G1N6V4-F1
#
_entry.id   AF-A0A0G1N6V4-F1
#
_cell.length_a   1.000
_cell.length_b   1.000
_cell.length_c   1.000
_cell.angle_alpha   90.00
_cell.angle_beta   90.00
_cell.angle_gamma   90.00
#
_symmetry.space_group_name_H-M   'P 1'
#
loop_
_entity.id
_entity.type
_entity.pdbx_description
1 polymer ?
#
loop_
_entity_poly.entity_id
_entity_poly.type
_entity_poly.pdbx_seq_one_letter_code
_entity_poly.pdbx_strand_id
1 'polypeptide(L)'
;MVEIIKALYKLMLSLKRYGWLCVLGGEIAYWACVLGGYLPWRTQRGVELHHALFETIPGFVWGSWLSYFWGAALVFVFAWVFAWYMVWMHNTSLESSENR
;
A
#
# COMPACT_ATOMS: atom_id res chain seq x y z
N MET A 1 4.93 5.93 36.67
CA MET A 1 4.31 4.66 36.22
C MET A 1 3.19 4.91 35.22
N VAL A 2 2.11 5.63 35.58
CA VAL A 2 0.97 5.93 34.67
C VAL A 2 1.37 6.66 33.38
N GLU A 3 2.26 7.66 33.47
CA GLU A 3 2.70 8.42 32.29
C GLU A 3 3.59 7.61 31.32
N ILE A 4 4.34 6.61 31.84
CA ILE A 4 5.16 5.71 31.03
C ILE A 4 4.27 4.73 30.26
N ILE A 5 3.25 4.16 30.93
CA ILE A 5 2.26 3.27 30.29
C ILE A 5 1.49 4.01 29.19
N LYS A 6 1.09 5.27 29.43
CA LYS A 6 0.44 6.10 28.40
C LYS A 6 1.36 6.38 27.21
N ALA A 7 2.65 6.61 27.44
CA ALA A 7 3.61 6.83 26.36
C ALA A 7 3.85 5.57 25.52
N LEU A 8 3.93 4.39 26.15
CA LEU A 8 4.08 3.11 25.48
C LEU A 8 2.84 2.76 24.63
N TYR A 9 1.64 2.96 25.17
CA TYR A 9 0.41 2.75 24.42
C TYR A 9 0.25 3.72 23.23
N LYS A 10 0.86 4.91 23.32
CA LYS A 10 0.90 5.90 22.24
C LYS A 10 1.88 5.52 21.12
N LEU A 11 2.92 4.76 21.45
CA LEU A 11 3.95 4.30 20.50
C LEU A 11 3.55 3.00 19.77
N MET A 12 2.69 2.17 20.36
CA MET A 12 2.18 0.97 19.69
C MET A 12 1.33 1.33 18.47
N LEU A 13 1.72 0.80 17.31
CA LEU A 13 1.00 1.03 16.07
C LEU A 13 -0.30 0.20 16.06
N SER A 14 -1.42 0.88 15.83
CA SER A 14 -2.72 0.21 15.65
C SER A 14 -2.87 -0.30 14.22
N LEU A 15 -3.05 -1.62 14.07
CA LEU A 15 -3.25 -2.26 12.76
C LEU A 15 -4.40 -1.65 11.98
N LYS A 16 -5.54 -1.41 12.64
CA LYS A 16 -6.73 -0.85 11.98
C LYS A 16 -6.43 0.53 11.39
N ARG A 17 -5.87 1.44 12.18
CA ARG A 17 -5.57 2.81 11.71
C ARG A 17 -4.50 2.81 10.64
N TYR A 18 -3.40 2.09 10.86
CA TYR A 18 -2.29 2.04 9.92
C TYR A 18 -2.68 1.36 8.61
N GLY A 19 -3.42 0.25 8.66
CA GLY A 19 -3.90 -0.45 7.48
C GLY A 19 -4.81 0.37 6.60
N TRP A 20 -5.75 1.13 7.17
CA TRP A 20 -6.58 2.06 6.39
C TRP A 20 -5.76 3.19 5.74
N LEU A 21 -4.71 3.68 6.40
CA LEU A 21 -3.80 4.65 5.80
C LEU A 21 -3.00 4.04 4.65
N CYS A 22 -2.53 2.80 4.79
CA CYS A 22 -1.87 2.06 3.72
C CYS A 22 -2.79 1.84 2.51
N VAL A 23 -4.05 1.44 2.74
CA VAL A 23 -5.06 1.29 1.69
C VAL A 23 -5.27 2.62 0.97
N LEU A 24 -5.51 3.71 1.72
CA LEU A 24 -5.74 5.02 1.12
C LEU A 24 -4.55 5.47 0.25
N GLY A 25 -3.32 5.34 0.76
CA GLY A 25 -2.11 5.69 0.01
C GLY A 25 -1.89 4.80 -1.21
N GLY A 26 -2.10 3.50 -1.06
CA GLY A 26 -1.96 2.52 -2.14
C GLY A 26 -2.96 2.74 -3.27
N GLU A 27 -4.23 2.96 -2.94
CA GLU A 27 -5.28 3.25 -3.91
C GLU A 27 -5.02 4.55 -4.66
N ILE A 28 -4.65 5.63 -3.96
CA ILE A 28 -4.32 6.91 -4.60
C ILE A 28 -3.16 6.74 -5.59
N ALA A 29 -2.10 6.04 -5.17
CA ALA A 29 -0.95 5.77 -6.04
C ALA A 29 -1.36 4.91 -7.26
N TYR A 30 -2.15 3.87 -7.04
CA TYR A 30 -2.66 2.99 -8.10
C TYR A 30 -3.44 3.76 -9.16
N TRP A 31 -4.43 4.56 -8.76
CA TRP A 31 -5.24 5.35 -9.69
C TRP A 31 -4.41 6.42 -10.40
N ALA A 32 -3.46 7.05 -9.70
CA ALA A 32 -2.52 7.98 -10.32
C ALA A 32 -1.64 7.29 -11.37
N CYS A 33 -1.23 6.04 -11.13
CA CYS A 33 -0.50 5.24 -12.11
C CYS A 33 -1.37 4.91 -13.33
N VAL A 34 -2.59 4.39 -13.14
CA VAL A 34 -3.52 4.07 -14.23
C VAL A 34 -3.79 5.30 -15.10
N LEU A 35 -4.12 6.44 -14.50
CA LEU A 35 -4.31 7.71 -15.21
C LEU A 35 -3.02 8.17 -15.90
N GLY A 36 -1.89 7.96 -15.22
CA GLY A 36 -0.57 8.19 -15.78
C GLY A 36 -0.35 7.48 -17.12
N GLY A 37 -0.82 6.25 -17.27
CA GLY A 37 -0.72 5.47 -18.50
C GLY A 37 -1.36 6.12 -19.74
N TYR A 38 -2.19 7.15 -19.54
CA TYR A 38 -2.87 7.91 -20.61
C TYR A 38 -2.25 9.26 -20.93
N LEU A 39 -1.24 9.70 -20.18
CA LEU A 39 -0.69 11.04 -20.34
C LEU A 39 0.31 11.11 -21.51
N PRO A 40 0.16 12.07 -22.45
CA PRO A 40 0.93 12.12 -23.69
C PRO A 40 2.37 12.64 -23.55
N TRP A 41 2.77 13.06 -22.36
CA TRP A 41 4.09 13.63 -22.06
C TRP A 41 5.21 12.60 -21.81
N ARG A 42 4.91 11.28 -21.86
CA ARG A 42 5.92 10.22 -21.72
C ARG A 42 6.47 9.80 -23.07
N THR A 43 7.72 9.33 -23.08
CA THR A 43 8.29 8.67 -24.26
C THR A 43 7.53 7.39 -24.57
N GLN A 44 7.53 6.96 -25.84
CA GLN A 44 6.86 5.73 -26.26
C GLN A 44 7.31 4.50 -25.43
N ARG A 45 8.63 4.33 -25.25
CA ARG A 45 9.19 3.27 -24.40
C ARG A 45 8.71 3.33 -22.95
N GLY A 46 8.50 4.54 -22.42
CA GLY A 46 7.98 4.72 -21.06
C GLY A 46 6.51 4.31 -20.93
N VAL A 47 5.70 4.56 -21.96
CA VAL A 47 4.30 4.10 -22.01
C VAL A 47 4.25 2.58 -22.13
N GLU A 48 5.03 1.99 -23.03
CA GLU A 48 5.11 0.53 -23.22
C GLU A 48 5.52 -0.19 -21.92
N LEU A 49 6.55 0.30 -21.22
CA LEU A 49 6.96 -0.26 -19.93
C LEU A 49 5.86 -0.14 -18.87
N HIS A 50 5.19 1.02 -18.80
CA HIS A 50 4.11 1.23 -17.85
C HIS A 50 2.94 0.29 -18.12
N HIS A 51 2.55 0.11 -19.38
CA HIS A 51 1.48 -0.80 -19.76
C HIS A 51 1.85 -2.25 -19.46
N ALA A 52 3.07 -2.67 -19.83
CA ALA A 52 3.60 -4.00 -19.57
C ALA A 52 3.64 -4.34 -18.07
N LEU A 53 3.98 -3.38 -17.21
CA LEU A 53 3.96 -3.58 -15.75
C LEU A 53 2.57 -3.96 -15.24
N PHE A 54 1.52 -3.28 -15.71
CA PHE A 54 0.15 -3.61 -15.32
C PHE A 54 -0.34 -4.92 -15.92
N GLU A 55 0.13 -5.28 -17.12
CA GLU A 55 -0.17 -6.57 -17.75
C GLU A 55 0.45 -7.77 -17.01
N THR A 56 1.41 -7.55 -16.10
CA THR A 56 1.87 -8.61 -15.18
C THR A 56 0.80 -9.04 -14.18
N ILE A 57 -0.23 -8.21 -13.97
CA ILE A 57 -1.40 -8.57 -13.17
C ILE A 57 -2.25 -9.54 -13.98
N PRO A 58 -2.48 -10.78 -13.50
CA PRO A 58 -3.23 -11.77 -14.25
C PRO A 58 -4.63 -11.27 -14.62
N GLY A 59 -4.95 -11.30 -15.92
CA GLY A 59 -6.24 -10.87 -16.45
C GLY A 59 -6.42 -9.36 -16.60
N PHE A 60 -5.37 -8.55 -16.39
CA PHE A 60 -5.44 -7.11 -16.59
C PHE A 60 -5.36 -6.74 -18.08
N VAL A 61 -6.33 -5.95 -18.55
CA VAL A 61 -6.39 -5.42 -19.90
C VAL A 61 -6.64 -3.91 -19.85
N TRP A 62 -5.79 -3.13 -20.53
CA TRP A 62 -5.97 -1.69 -20.65
C TRP A 62 -7.28 -1.32 -21.36
N GLY A 63 -7.97 -0.30 -20.87
CA GLY A 63 -9.28 0.14 -21.34
C GLY A 63 -10.48 -0.62 -20.74
N SER A 64 -10.24 -1.70 -19.98
CA SER A 64 -11.30 -2.48 -19.34
C SER A 64 -11.55 -2.02 -17.90
N TRP A 65 -12.77 -1.55 -17.62
CA TRP A 65 -13.19 -1.15 -16.28
C TRP A 65 -13.02 -2.27 -15.24
N LEU A 66 -13.33 -3.52 -15.62
CA LEU A 66 -13.17 -4.68 -14.75
C LEU A 66 -11.70 -4.90 -14.37
N SER A 67 -10.77 -4.65 -15.30
CA SER A 67 -9.33 -4.79 -15.02
C SER A 67 -8.84 -3.75 -14.02
N TYR A 68 -9.34 -2.52 -14.10
CA TYR A 68 -8.98 -1.47 -13.13
C TYR A 68 -9.50 -1.77 -11.73
N PHE A 69 -10.74 -2.22 -11.60
CA PHE A 69 -11.27 -2.63 -10.29
C PHE A 69 -10.56 -3.87 -9.76
N TRP A 70 -10.16 -4.80 -10.63
CA TRP A 70 -9.37 -5.96 -10.25
C TRP A 70 -7.99 -5.57 -9.70
N GLY A 71 -7.29 -4.66 -10.37
CA GLY A 71 -6.02 -4.13 -9.88
C GLY A 71 -6.16 -3.36 -8.57
N ALA A 72 -7.19 -2.53 -8.43
CA ALA A 72 -7.50 -1.85 -7.16
C ALA A 72 -7.76 -2.87 -6.03
N ALA A 73 -8.57 -3.90 -6.27
CA ALA A 73 -8.81 -4.95 -5.30
C ALA A 73 -7.52 -5.67 -4.87
N LEU A 74 -6.60 -5.93 -5.79
CA LEU A 74 -5.28 -6.48 -5.46
C LEU A 74 -4.46 -5.52 -4.59
N VAL A 75 -4.44 -4.23 -4.91
CA VAL A 75 -3.76 -3.20 -4.10
C VAL A 75 -4.34 -3.14 -2.70
N PHE A 76 -5.67 -3.20 -2.55
CA PHE A 76 -6.33 -3.27 -1.26
C PHE A 76 -5.85 -4.47 -0.44
N VAL A 77 -5.79 -5.67 -1.03
CA VAL A 77 -5.31 -6.88 -0.34
C VAL A 77 -3.85 -6.73 0.06
N PHE A 78 -2.97 -6.32 -0.86
CA PHE A 78 -1.55 -6.13 -0.56
C PHE A 78 -1.33 -5.06 0.51
N ALA A 79 -2.07 -3.96 0.48
CA ALA A 79 -1.97 -2.90 1.48
C ALA A 79 -2.22 -3.42 2.90
N TRP A 80 -3.19 -4.32 3.10
CA TRP A 80 -3.42 -4.96 4.41
C TRP A 80 -2.31 -5.92 4.80
N VAL A 81 -1.76 -6.70 3.86
CA VAL A 81 -0.61 -7.59 4.13
C VAL A 81 0.61 -6.79 4.56
N PHE A 82 0.96 -5.72 3.83
CA PHE A 82 2.07 -4.84 4.19
C PHE A 82 1.82 -4.11 5.51
N ALA A 83 0.60 -3.62 5.75
CA ALA A 83 0.25 -2.98 7.01
C ALA A 83 0.41 -3.92 8.20
N TRP A 84 -0.04 -5.17 8.06
CA TRP A 84 0.15 -6.19 9.08
C TRP A 84 1.64 -6.46 9.36
N TYR A 85 2.43 -6.67 8.31
CA TYR A 85 3.87 -6.91 8.44
C TYR A 85 4.60 -5.74 9.12
N MET A 86 4.31 -4.50 8.71
CA MET A 86 4.94 -3.30 9.27
C MET A 86 4.54 -3.06 10.72
N VAL A 87 3.27 -3.25 11.07
CA VAL A 87 2.77 -3.12 12.45
C VAL A 87 3.40 -4.17 13.35
N TRP A 88 3.50 -5.41 12.88
CA TRP A 88 4.18 -6.49 13.61
C TRP A 88 5.65 -6.12 13.88
N MET A 89 6.43 -5.84 12.84
CA MET A 89 7.84 -5.45 12.95
C MET A 89 8.06 -4.28 13.91
N HIS A 90 7.24 -3.23 13.80
CA HIS A 90 7.35 -2.05 14.63
C HIS A 90 7.10 -2.39 16.11
N ASN A 91 5.98 -3.04 16.41
CA ASN A 91 5.59 -3.34 17.78
C ASN A 91 6.56 -4.35 18.45
N THR A 92 7.07 -5.35 17.71
CA THR A 92 8.06 -6.30 18.26
C THR A 92 9.39 -5.63 18.60
N SER A 93 9.81 -4.63 17.81
CA SER A 93 11.06 -3.92 18.09
C SER A 93 11.00 -3.08 19.37
N LEU A 94 9.82 -2.55 19.71
CA LEU A 94 9.60 -1.77 20.93
C LEU A 94 9.57 -2.66 22.16
N GLU A 95 8.92 -3.82 22.09
CA GLU A 95 8.88 -4.80 23.19
C GLU A 95 10.29 -5.28 23.59
N SER A 96 11.19 -5.47 22.62
CA SER A 96 12.59 -5.82 22.90
C SER A 96 13.39 -4.69 23.57
N SER A 97 13.00 -3.44 23.38
CA SER A 97 13.69 -2.28 23.97
C SER A 97 13.29 -2.02 25.42
N GLU A 98 12.08 -2.44 25.81
CA GLU A 98 11.58 -2.27 27.18
C GLU A 98 12.18 -3.28 28.17
N ASN A 99 12.50 -4.50 27.70
CA ASN A 99 13.06 -5.57 28.52
C ASN A 99 14.59 -5.51 28.73
N ARG A 100 15.25 -4.42 28.33
CA ARG A 100 16.70 -4.22 28.46
C ARG A 100 16.98 -2.99 29.32
#